data_AF-A0A9N9FFM9-F1
#
_entry.id   AF-A0A9N9FFM9-F1
#
_cell.length_a   1.000
_cell.length_b   1.000
_cell.length_c   1.000
_cell.angle_alpha   90.00
_cell.angle_beta   90.00
_cell.angle_gamma   90.00
#
_symmetry.space_group_name_H-M   'P 1'
#
loop_
_entity.id
_entity.type
_entity.pdbx_description
1 polymer ?
#
loop_
_entity_poly.entity_id
_entity_poly.type
_entity_poly.pdbx_seq_one_letter_code
_entity_poly.pdbx_strand_id
1 'polypeptide(L)'
;MSQTPITVYKHIEAAFRTVVTRRLPEVGAKWLEVELSDPKLKFEILKGGVSVIGKEIPNLELNNIKTVSDALKFFLKPSTPDPRKGHPTAEWFEAHKGELPQNMQFIPYAKEHGVKRELRSKLDKKEF
;
A
#
# COMPACT_ATOMS: atom_id res chain seq x y z
N MET A 1 -6.06 12.37 15.99
CA MET A 1 -5.03 13.41 15.81
C MET A 1 -4.24 13.09 14.55
N SER A 2 -4.53 13.76 13.44
CA SER A 2 -3.85 13.53 12.16
C SER A 2 -2.54 14.31 12.13
N GLN A 3 -1.41 13.60 12.16
CA GLN A 3 -0.10 14.23 11.93
C GLN A 3 -0.08 14.89 10.54
N THR A 4 0.43 16.12 10.45
CA THR A 4 0.55 16.82 9.16
C THR A 4 1.65 16.15 8.32
N PRO A 5 1.51 16.04 6.98
CA PRO A 5 2.42 15.27 6.12
C PRO A 5 3.89 15.70 6.24
N ILE A 6 4.12 16.98 6.56
CA ILE A 6 5.46 17.57 6.76
C ILE A 6 6.13 17.02 8.03
N THR A 7 5.37 16.78 9.10
CA THR A 7 5.94 16.20 10.33
C THR A 7 6.39 14.77 10.09
N VAL A 8 5.57 13.95 9.43
CA VAL A 8 5.89 12.55 9.12
C VAL A 8 7.18 12.44 8.29
N TYR A 9 7.33 13.29 7.26
CA TYR A 9 8.55 13.36 6.46
C TYR A 9 9.83 13.52 7.30
N LYS A 10 9.83 14.49 8.24
CA LYS A 10 11.00 14.77 9.09
C LYS A 10 11.39 13.59 9.98
N HIS A 11 10.41 12.84 10.50
CA HIS A 11 10.67 11.70 11.38
C HIS A 11 11.28 10.53 10.61
N ILE A 12 10.80 10.24 9.39
CA ILE A 12 11.35 9.18 8.54
C ILE A 12 12.76 9.54 8.09
N GLU A 13 12.95 10.79 7.65
CA GLU A 13 14.26 11.28 7.22
C GLU A 13 15.28 11.16 8.35
N ALA A 14 14.92 11.58 9.56
CA ALA A 14 15.76 11.45 10.75
C ALA A 14 16.09 9.99 11.05
N ALA A 15 15.09 9.10 11.05
CA ALA A 15 15.30 7.67 11.30
C ALA A 15 16.27 7.04 10.30
N PHE A 16 16.11 7.35 9.01
CA PHE A 16 16.97 6.81 7.95
C PHE A 16 18.38 7.37 8.07
N ARG A 17 18.49 8.68 8.28
CA ARG A 17 19.77 9.34 8.45
C ARG A 17 20.56 8.77 9.61
N THR A 18 19.94 8.50 10.76
CA THR A 18 20.60 7.88 11.92
C THR A 18 21.13 6.48 11.60
N VAL A 19 20.38 5.67 10.86
CA VAL A 19 20.84 4.32 10.48
C VAL A 19 21.99 4.39 9.49
N VAL A 20 21.90 5.27 8.48
CA VAL A 20 22.94 5.45 7.46
C VAL A 20 24.22 5.99 8.08
N THR A 21 24.17 7.04 8.89
CA THR A 21 25.39 7.60 9.52
C THR A 21 26.05 6.64 10.50
N ARG A 22 25.28 5.80 11.19
CA ARG A 22 25.82 4.75 12.07
C ARG A 22 26.59 3.67 11.32
N ARG A 23 26.12 3.31 10.12
CA ARG A 23 26.71 2.22 9.30
C ARG A 23 27.76 2.71 8.32
N LEU A 24 27.60 3.93 7.81
CA LEU A 24 28.41 4.55 6.77
C LEU A 24 28.70 6.02 7.15
N PRO A 25 29.66 6.25 8.07
CA PRO A 25 29.96 7.59 8.57
C PRO A 25 30.55 8.53 7.49
N GLU A 26 31.18 7.99 6.45
CA GLU A 26 31.88 8.79 5.42
C GLU A 26 30.95 9.41 4.37
N VAL A 27 29.69 9.01 4.32
CA VAL A 27 28.76 9.37 3.25
C VAL A 27 28.29 10.84 3.33
N GLY A 28 28.37 11.44 4.52
CA GLY A 28 28.09 12.87 4.72
C GLY A 28 26.77 13.34 4.11
N ALA A 29 26.85 14.28 3.16
CA ALA A 29 25.70 14.91 2.54
C ALA A 29 24.98 14.03 1.49
N LYS A 30 25.64 13.00 0.94
CA LYS A 30 25.10 12.15 -0.14
C LYS A 30 24.35 10.90 0.37
N TRP A 31 23.88 10.95 1.60
CA TRP A 31 23.26 9.80 2.27
C TRP A 31 21.97 9.28 1.60
N LEU A 32 21.30 10.13 0.81
CA LEU A 32 20.14 9.74 0.00
C LEU A 32 20.50 8.89 -1.22
N GLU A 33 21.71 9.02 -1.73
CA GLU A 33 22.21 8.33 -2.94
C GLU A 33 22.83 6.97 -2.61
N VAL A 34 22.93 6.61 -1.32
CA VAL A 34 23.48 5.34 -0.88
C VAL A 34 22.69 4.19 -1.47
N GLU A 35 23.40 3.29 -2.14
CA GLU A 35 22.84 2.04 -2.63
C GLU A 35 22.59 1.07 -1.46
N LEU A 36 21.40 0.48 -1.46
CA LEU A 36 20.93 -0.50 -0.50
C LEU A 36 21.20 -1.92 -1.00
N SER A 37 22.44 -2.16 -1.43
CA SER A 37 22.91 -3.47 -1.90
C SER A 37 23.13 -4.45 -0.75
N ASP A 38 23.58 -3.97 0.41
CA ASP A 38 23.69 -4.79 1.63
C ASP A 38 22.28 -5.09 2.19
N PRO A 39 21.85 -6.38 2.24
CA PRO A 39 20.56 -6.77 2.76
C PRO A 39 20.35 -6.36 4.23
N LYS A 40 21.41 -6.34 5.05
CA LYS A 40 21.31 -5.95 6.46
C LYS A 40 21.03 -4.47 6.62
N LEU A 41 21.78 -3.63 5.90
CA LEU A 41 21.54 -2.18 5.87
C LEU A 41 20.14 -1.86 5.34
N LYS A 42 19.74 -2.49 4.23
CA LYS A 42 18.41 -2.35 3.64
C LYS A 42 17.32 -2.69 4.64
N PHE A 43 17.45 -3.80 5.35
CA PHE A 43 16.49 -4.21 6.38
C PHE A 43 16.40 -3.20 7.53
N GLU A 44 17.53 -2.73 8.07
CA GLU A 44 17.53 -1.75 9.18
C GLU A 44 16.82 -0.45 8.81
N ILE A 45 17.07 0.06 7.60
CA ILE A 45 16.46 1.30 7.10
C ILE A 45 14.95 1.11 6.92
N LEU A 46 14.55 0.05 6.21
CA LEU A 46 13.14 -0.22 5.96
C LEU A 46 12.38 -0.48 7.27
N LYS A 47 12.98 -1.19 8.22
CA LYS A 47 12.41 -1.41 9.56
C LYS A 47 12.16 -0.08 10.30
N GLY A 48 13.08 0.88 10.19
CA GLY A 48 12.89 2.22 10.74
C GLY A 48 11.65 2.91 10.16
N GLY A 49 11.46 2.81 8.84
CA GLY A 49 10.32 3.43 8.15
C GLY A 49 8.98 2.79 8.53
N VAL A 50 8.93 1.45 8.59
CA VAL A 50 7.76 0.71 9.06
C VAL A 50 7.42 1.07 10.51
N SER A 51 8.43 1.23 11.38
CA SER A 51 8.19 1.57 12.79
C SER A 51 7.62 2.98 12.98
N VAL A 52 7.95 3.93 12.10
CA VAL A 52 7.46 5.32 12.16
C VAL A 52 6.07 5.46 11.56
N ILE A 53 5.78 4.80 10.44
CA ILE A 53 4.54 5.01 9.67
C ILE A 53 3.53 3.87 9.85
N GLY A 54 3.99 2.68 10.22
CA GLY A 54 3.17 1.47 10.24
C GLY A 54 2.81 0.93 8.85
N LYS A 55 3.39 1.47 7.77
CA LYS A 55 3.13 1.04 6.39
C LYS A 55 3.94 -0.21 6.06
N GLU A 56 3.26 -1.31 5.76
CA GLU A 56 3.91 -2.53 5.26
C GLU A 56 4.48 -2.34 3.85
N ILE A 57 5.56 -3.06 3.55
CA ILE A 57 6.22 -3.04 2.24
C ILE A 57 5.91 -4.35 1.51
N PRO A 58 5.18 -4.32 0.38
CA PRO A 58 4.96 -5.51 -0.43
C PRO A 58 6.26 -6.09 -0.96
N ASN A 59 6.36 -7.43 -1.06
CA ASN A 59 7.56 -8.09 -1.57
C ASN A 59 7.96 -7.62 -2.98
N LEU A 60 6.98 -7.28 -3.83
CA LEU A 60 7.24 -6.74 -5.17
C LEU A 60 7.97 -5.39 -5.14
N GLU A 61 7.65 -4.56 -4.16
CA GLU A 61 8.25 -3.23 -4.00
C GLU A 61 9.65 -3.29 -3.38
N LEU A 62 9.98 -4.37 -2.65
CA LEU A 62 11.33 -4.55 -2.10
C LEU A 62 12.40 -4.53 -3.20
N ASN A 63 12.12 -5.09 -4.38
CA ASN A 63 13.06 -5.10 -5.50
C ASN A 63 13.22 -3.71 -6.15
N ASN A 64 12.21 -2.86 -6.05
CA ASN A 64 12.22 -1.50 -6.61
C ASN A 64 13.03 -0.52 -5.75
N ILE A 65 13.27 -0.85 -4.47
CA ILE A 65 14.01 -0.01 -3.54
C ILE A 65 15.52 -0.30 -3.69
N LYS A 66 16.21 0.56 -4.46
CA LYS A 66 17.66 0.45 -4.70
C LYS A 66 18.47 1.43 -3.89
N THR A 67 17.94 2.63 -3.64
CA THR A 67 18.62 3.68 -2.87
C THR A 67 17.82 4.11 -1.66
N VAL A 68 18.46 4.83 -0.73
CA VAL A 68 17.77 5.45 0.43
C VAL A 68 16.69 6.44 -0.04
N SER A 69 16.94 7.16 -1.14
CA SER A 69 15.95 8.03 -1.79
C SER A 69 14.70 7.24 -2.23
N ASP A 70 14.87 6.05 -2.81
CA ASP A 70 13.74 5.21 -3.22
C ASP A 70 12.92 4.74 -2.02
N ALA A 71 13.59 4.37 -0.93
CA ALA A 71 12.92 4.00 0.32
C ALA A 71 12.09 5.17 0.87
N LEU A 72 12.65 6.38 0.91
CA LEU A 72 11.91 7.58 1.35
C LEU A 72 10.69 7.84 0.46
N LYS A 73 10.88 7.80 -0.86
CA LYS A 73 9.78 7.99 -1.83
C LYS A 73 8.67 6.95 -1.61
N PHE A 74 9.02 5.69 -1.35
CA PHE A 74 8.02 4.64 -1.09
C PHE A 74 7.13 4.98 0.12
N PHE A 75 7.74 5.44 1.20
CA PHE A 75 7.04 5.76 2.44
C PHE A 75 6.25 7.07 2.38
N LEU A 76 6.68 8.02 1.55
CA LEU A 76 5.96 9.28 1.31
C LEU A 76 4.82 9.14 0.32
N LYS A 77 4.83 8.12 -0.55
CA LYS A 77 3.69 7.85 -1.43
C LYS A 77 2.46 7.51 -0.59
N PRO A 78 1.31 8.15 -0.86
CA PRO A 78 0.05 7.78 -0.21
C PRO A 78 -0.22 6.30 -0.45
N SER A 79 -0.74 5.62 0.57
CA SER A 79 -1.08 4.21 0.46
C SER A 79 -2.23 4.07 -0.54
N THR A 80 -1.94 3.61 -1.73
CA THR A 80 -2.97 3.20 -2.69
C THR A 80 -3.57 1.89 -2.19
N PRO A 81 -4.90 1.76 -2.10
CA PRO A 81 -5.55 0.48 -1.84
C PRO A 81 -5.05 -0.55 -2.86
N ASP A 82 -4.73 -1.76 -2.41
CA ASP A 82 -4.42 -2.86 -3.32
C ASP A 82 -5.70 -3.17 -4.13
N PRO A 83 -5.71 -2.99 -5.46
CA PRO A 83 -6.90 -3.21 -6.28
C PRO A 83 -7.35 -4.68 -6.29
N ARG A 84 -6.53 -5.60 -5.75
CA ARG A 84 -6.88 -7.01 -5.59
C ARG A 84 -7.61 -7.30 -4.27
N LYS A 85 -7.58 -6.38 -3.31
CA LYS A 85 -8.31 -6.48 -2.04
C LYS A 85 -9.63 -5.72 -2.17
N GLY A 86 -10.75 -6.43 -2.10
CA GLY A 86 -12.09 -5.85 -2.14
C GLY A 86 -12.93 -6.36 -3.31
N HIS A 87 -14.00 -5.64 -3.63
CA HIS A 87 -14.82 -5.86 -4.83
C HIS A 87 -14.71 -4.62 -5.73
N PRO A 88 -13.63 -4.49 -6.53
CA PRO A 88 -13.35 -3.26 -7.28
C PRO A 88 -14.50 -2.84 -8.19
N THR A 89 -15.17 -3.83 -8.78
CA THR A 89 -16.37 -3.60 -9.59
C THR A 89 -17.52 -3.04 -8.74
N ALA A 90 -17.76 -3.60 -7.55
CA ALA A 90 -18.81 -3.11 -6.66
C ALA A 90 -18.53 -1.69 -6.15
N GLU A 91 -17.29 -1.43 -5.72
CA GLU A 91 -16.84 -0.11 -5.29
C GLU A 91 -16.99 0.92 -6.41
N TRP A 92 -16.68 0.54 -7.66
CA TRP A 92 -16.88 1.40 -8.82
C TRP A 92 -18.36 1.70 -9.06
N PHE A 93 -19.24 0.69 -9.03
CA PHE A 93 -20.68 0.89 -9.22
C PHE A 93 -21.31 1.73 -8.10
N GLU A 94 -20.85 1.59 -6.85
CA GLU A 94 -21.29 2.43 -5.75
C GLU A 94 -20.86 3.90 -5.92
N ALA A 95 -19.61 4.13 -6.31
CA ALA A 95 -19.07 5.48 -6.55
C ALA A 95 -19.78 6.20 -7.71
N HIS A 96 -20.23 5.46 -8.74
CA HIS A 96 -20.85 6.01 -9.95
C HIS A 96 -22.38 5.82 -9.98
N LYS A 97 -23.03 5.54 -8.85
CA LYS A 97 -24.50 5.31 -8.77
C LYS A 97 -25.34 6.40 -9.44
N GLY A 98 -24.88 7.65 -9.38
CA GLY A 98 -25.57 8.80 -9.99
C GLY A 98 -25.45 8.89 -11.51
N GLU A 99 -24.49 8.17 -12.11
CA GLU A 99 -24.24 8.15 -13.56
C GLU A 99 -24.90 6.94 -14.24
N LEU A 100 -25.43 6.01 -13.44
CA LEU A 100 -26.11 4.83 -13.94
C LEU A 100 -27.51 5.19 -14.47
N PRO A 101 -27.92 4.62 -15.61
CA PRO A 101 -29.29 4.73 -16.09
C PRO A 101 -30.30 4.27 -15.02
N GLN A 102 -31.45 4.93 -14.89
CA GLN A 102 -32.47 4.59 -13.87
C GLN A 102 -33.00 3.14 -13.98
N ASN A 103 -32.87 2.52 -15.15
CA ASN A 103 -33.24 1.13 -15.39
C ASN A 103 -32.10 0.13 -15.11
N MET A 104 -30.95 0.59 -14.61
CA MET A 104 -29.79 -0.24 -14.30
C MET A 104 -29.55 -0.27 -12.79
N GLN A 105 -29.60 -1.47 -12.20
CA GLN A 105 -29.26 -1.70 -10.80
C GLN A 105 -28.06 -2.64 -10.71
N PHE A 106 -27.06 -2.25 -9.92
CA PHE A 106 -25.94 -3.12 -9.61
C PHE A 106 -26.27 -4.00 -8.41
N ILE A 107 -26.23 -5.32 -8.61
CA ILE A 107 -26.42 -6.32 -7.54
C ILE A 107 -25.03 -6.85 -7.16
N PRO A 108 -24.48 -6.49 -6.00
CA PRO A 108 -23.19 -7.01 -5.56
C PRO A 108 -23.25 -8.54 -5.39
N TYR A 109 -22.27 -9.24 -5.95
CA TYR A 109 -22.19 -10.70 -5.86
C TYR A 109 -21.84 -11.14 -4.44
N ALA A 110 -22.83 -11.60 -3.68
CA ALA A 110 -22.61 -12.27 -2.41
C ALA A 110 -22.19 -13.73 -2.64
N LYS A 111 -20.94 -14.07 -2.31
CA LYS A 111 -20.55 -15.49 -2.18
C LYS A 111 -21.23 -16.03 -0.92
N GLU A 112 -22.37 -16.69 -1.05
CA GLU A 112 -22.90 -17.48 0.06
C GLU A 112 -21.88 -18.57 0.44
N HIS A 113 -21.38 -18.49 1.67
CA HIS A 113 -20.52 -19.53 2.23
C HIS A 113 -21.31 -20.85 2.28
N GLY A 114 -20.84 -21.88 1.56
CA GLY A 114 -21.40 -23.24 1.62
C GLY A 114 -22.25 -23.68 0.43
N VAL A 115 -22.52 -22.82 -0.56
CA VAL A 115 -23.34 -23.21 -1.73
C VAL A 115 -22.49 -23.75 -2.88
N LYS A 116 -22.64 -25.05 -3.15
CA LYS A 116 -22.04 -25.74 -4.31
C LYS A 116 -22.44 -25.05 -5.62
N ARG A 117 -21.50 -24.93 -6.56
CA ARG A 117 -21.64 -24.21 -7.84
C ARG A 117 -22.91 -24.58 -8.62
N GLU A 118 -23.34 -25.84 -8.53
CA GLU A 118 -24.50 -26.41 -9.22
C GLU A 118 -25.86 -25.92 -8.67
N LEU A 119 -25.91 -25.50 -7.40
CA LEU A 119 -27.13 -24.99 -6.76
C LEU A 119 -27.35 -23.50 -7.04
N ARG A 120 -26.33 -22.81 -7.57
CA ARG A 120 -26.34 -21.35 -7.78
C ARG A 120 -27.31 -20.91 -8.88
N SER A 121 -27.43 -21.67 -9.97
CA SER A 121 -28.34 -21.30 -11.09
C SER A 121 -29.83 -21.40 -10.77
N LYS A 122 -30.18 -21.99 -9.62
CA LYS A 122 -31.56 -22.16 -9.16
C LYS A 122 -32.02 -21.06 -8.19
N LEU A 123 -31.07 -20.36 -7.54
CA LEU A 123 -31.37 -19.27 -6.61
C LEU A 123 -31.53 -17.93 -7.33
N ASP A 124 -30.74 -17.67 -8.39
CA ASP A 124 -30.83 -16.45 -9.20
C ASP A 124 -32.14 -16.35 -10.04
N LYS A 125 -33.03 -17.35 -9.97
CA LYS A 125 -34.33 -17.38 -10.67
C LYS A 125 -35.53 -17.10 -9.77
N LYS A 126 -35.32 -16.77 -8.50
CA LYS A 126 -36.42 -16.34 -7.62
C LYS A 126 -36.26 -14.87 -7.27
N GLU A 127 -37.27 -14.14 -7.74
CA GLU A 127 -37.69 -12.77 -7.42
C GLU A 127 -37.38 -11.70 -8.47
N PHE A 128 -38.50 -11.37 -9.16
CA PHE A 128 -38.85 -10.32 -10.11
C PHE A 128 -38.39 -10.45 -11.56
#